data_AF-A0A5N3XS16-F1
#
_entry.id   AF-A0A5N3XS16-F1
#
_cell.length_a   1.000
_cell.length_b   1.000
_cell.length_c   1.000
_cell.angle_alpha   90.00
_cell.angle_beta   90.00
_cell.angle_gamma   90.00
#
_symmetry.space_group_name_H-M   'P 1'
#
loop_
_entity.id
_entity.type
_entity.pdbx_description
1 polymer ?
#
loop_
_entity_poly.entity_id
_entity_poly.type
_entity_poly.pdbx_seq_one_letter_code
_entity_poly.pdbx_strand_id
1 'polypeptide(L)'
;MILQEKPTCLGDFCRFPTEDHLMIHRHKHEMTLKFPSIKTDNMLSDQTPTPTRFLKNCEEVGLFNELDCSLEHEFRKAQEEESSKRQLILFMISYSYSTISYLPSPNPVKGVGDALSSANLFLLIPSTTFL
;
A
#
# COMPACT_ATOMS: atom_id res chain seq x y z
N MET A 1 -37.75 29.31 -53.04
CA MET A 1 -36.79 28.38 -52.42
C MET A 1 -36.85 28.63 -50.93
N ILE A 2 -37.47 27.72 -50.17
CA ILE A 2 -37.51 27.82 -48.71
C ILE A 2 -36.07 27.59 -48.25
N LEU A 3 -35.44 28.60 -47.65
CA LEU A 3 -34.13 28.44 -47.03
C LEU A 3 -34.32 27.45 -45.88
N GLN A 4 -33.84 26.21 -46.04
CA GLN A 4 -33.69 25.31 -44.90
C GLN A 4 -32.60 25.89 -44.01
N GLU A 5 -33.03 26.64 -42.99
CA GLU A 5 -32.19 27.05 -41.87
C GLU A 5 -31.53 25.81 -41.26
N LYS A 6 -30.20 25.76 -41.24
CA LYS A 6 -29.46 24.62 -40.66
C LYS A 6 -29.65 24.61 -39.13
N PRO A 7 -29.88 23.44 -38.51
CA PRO A 7 -30.09 23.34 -37.07
C PRO A 7 -28.86 23.82 -36.30
N THR A 8 -29.07 24.67 -35.29
CA THR A 8 -28.00 25.35 -34.54
C THR A 8 -28.25 25.24 -33.03
N CYS A 9 -27.20 25.02 -32.25
CA CYS A 9 -27.28 25.06 -30.78
C CYS A 9 -27.17 26.52 -30.28
N LEU A 10 -28.16 27.00 -29.52
CA LEU A 10 -28.23 28.37 -28.98
C LEU A 10 -27.14 28.67 -27.92
N GLY A 11 -26.58 27.64 -27.28
CA GLY A 11 -25.53 27.80 -26.26
C GLY A 11 -24.16 28.10 -26.85
N ASP A 12 -23.78 27.39 -27.92
CA ASP A 12 -22.41 27.39 -28.46
C ASP A 12 -22.34 27.84 -29.93
N PHE A 13 -23.46 28.33 -30.50
CA PHE A 13 -23.63 28.73 -31.91
C PHE A 13 -23.16 27.67 -32.94
N CYS A 14 -23.05 26.41 -32.52
CA CYS A 14 -22.61 25.31 -33.37
C CYS A 14 -23.69 24.94 -34.39
N ARG A 15 -23.34 24.94 -35.68
CA ARG A 15 -24.23 24.56 -36.78
C ARG A 15 -24.05 23.09 -37.16
N PHE A 16 -25.16 22.39 -37.33
CA PHE A 16 -25.15 20.95 -37.63
C PHE A 16 -25.71 20.67 -39.04
N PRO A 17 -25.19 19.65 -39.75
CA PRO A 17 -25.71 19.26 -41.06
C PRO A 17 -27.14 18.68 -41.01
N THR A 18 -27.50 18.00 -39.91
CA THR A 18 -28.82 17.40 -39.69
C THR A 18 -29.25 17.54 -38.23
N GLU A 19 -30.55 17.35 -37.97
CA GLU A 19 -31.13 17.42 -36.62
C GLU A 19 -30.57 16.35 -35.68
N ASP A 20 -30.30 15.14 -36.18
CA ASP A 20 -29.74 14.05 -35.37
C ASP A 20 -28.39 14.42 -34.75
N HIS A 21 -27.52 15.07 -35.53
CA HIS A 21 -26.23 15.55 -35.03
C HIS A 21 -26.41 16.64 -33.95
N LEU A 22 -27.41 17.52 -34.10
CA LEU A 22 -27.75 18.52 -33.09
C LEU A 22 -28.26 17.87 -31.81
N MET A 23 -29.12 16.85 -31.91
CA MET A 23 -29.65 16.14 -30.73
C MET A 23 -28.54 15.46 -29.91
N ILE A 24 -27.59 14.80 -30.58
CA ILE A 24 -26.43 14.19 -29.91
C ILE A 24 -25.56 15.26 -29.23
N HIS A 25 -25.30 16.38 -29.91
CA HIS A 25 -24.56 17.51 -29.33
C HIS A 25 -25.28 18.11 -28.12
N ARG A 26 -26.60 18.32 -28.21
CA ARG A 26 -27.43 18.83 -27.11
C ARG A 26 -27.40 17.90 -25.90
N HIS A 27 -27.45 16.58 -26.13
CA HIS A 27 -27.35 15.61 -25.05
C HIS A 27 -25.97 15.63 -24.40
N LYS A 28 -24.88 15.76 -25.17
CA LYS A 28 -23.54 15.99 -24.58
C LYS A 28 -23.49 17.26 -23.73
N HIS A 29 -24.08 18.35 -24.21
CA HIS A 29 -24.16 19.60 -23.47
C HIS A 29 -25.02 19.47 -22.20
N GLU A 30 -26.10 18.69 -22.23
CA GLU A 30 -26.92 18.34 -21.05
C GLU A 30 -26.12 17.55 -20.01
N MET A 31 -25.27 16.63 -20.46
CA MET A 31 -24.37 15.84 -19.60
C MET A 31 -23.11 16.60 -19.15
N THR A 32 -22.94 17.85 -19.58
CA THR A 32 -21.82 18.71 -19.17
C THR A 32 -22.26 19.60 -18.02
N LEU A 33 -21.47 19.65 -16.94
CA LEU A 33 -21.76 20.52 -15.80
C LEU A 33 -21.74 22.00 -16.24
N LYS A 34 -22.88 22.68 -16.07
CA LYS A 34 -23.00 24.10 -16.35
C LYS A 34 -22.51 24.90 -15.16
N PHE A 35 -21.28 25.37 -15.24
CA PHE A 35 -20.79 26.36 -14.29
C PHE A 35 -21.31 27.74 -14.68
N PRO A 36 -21.84 28.54 -13.74
CA PRO A 36 -22.20 29.93 -14.02
C PRO A 36 -20.99 30.65 -14.62
N SER A 37 -21.19 31.46 -15.66
CA SER A 37 -20.14 32.36 -16.14
C SER A 37 -19.83 33.34 -15.01
N ILE A 38 -18.77 33.07 -14.25
CA ILE A 38 -18.26 33.97 -13.24
C ILE A 38 -17.68 35.15 -14.01
N LYS A 39 -18.41 36.26 -13.99
CA LYS A 39 -17.92 37.55 -14.47
C LYS A 39 -16.61 37.79 -13.75
N THR A 40 -15.54 37.84 -14.52
CA THR A 40 -14.15 37.97 -14.08
C THR A 40 -13.99 39.04 -13.01
N ASP A 41 -13.60 38.61 -11.82
CA ASP A 41 -12.45 39.23 -11.15
C ASP A 41 -11.47 38.10 -10.80
N ASN A 42 -10.65 37.76 -11.80
CA ASN A 42 -9.32 37.15 -11.73
C ASN A 42 -9.00 35.94 -10.82
N MET A 43 -9.97 35.25 -10.19
CA MET A 43 -9.65 34.29 -9.10
C MET A 43 -10.07 32.83 -9.31
N LEU A 44 -10.88 32.48 -10.32
CA LEU A 44 -11.61 31.19 -10.30
C LEU A 44 -11.70 30.41 -11.62
N SER A 45 -10.88 30.66 -12.64
CA SER A 45 -10.94 29.87 -13.89
C SER A 45 -10.18 28.54 -13.86
N ASP A 46 -9.23 28.35 -12.94
CA ASP A 46 -8.33 27.18 -12.97
C ASP A 46 -8.06 26.67 -11.55
N GLN A 47 -9.05 26.03 -10.94
CA GLN A 47 -8.89 25.42 -9.62
C GLN A 47 -8.79 23.90 -9.68
N THR A 48 -8.14 23.33 -10.71
CA THR A 48 -7.43 22.07 -10.45
C THR A 48 -6.30 22.44 -9.49
N PRO A 49 -6.25 21.93 -8.25
CA PRO A 49 -5.05 22.07 -7.47
C PRO A 49 -3.93 21.44 -8.28
N THR A 50 -3.04 22.29 -8.81
CA THR A 50 -1.75 21.84 -9.31
C THR A 50 -1.19 20.86 -8.28
N PRO A 51 -0.56 19.75 -8.67
CA PRO A 51 -0.13 18.74 -7.71
C PRO A 51 0.59 19.33 -6.48
N THR A 52 1.38 20.38 -6.71
CA THR A 52 2.04 21.19 -5.65
C THR A 52 1.07 21.85 -4.67
N ARG A 53 -0.03 22.45 -5.14
CA ARG A 53 -1.04 23.10 -4.28
C ARG A 53 -1.83 22.07 -3.46
N PHE A 54 -2.12 20.91 -4.04
CA PHE A 54 -2.79 19.84 -3.31
C PHE A 54 -1.94 19.36 -2.12
N LEU A 55 -0.66 19.08 -2.38
CA LEU A 55 0.28 18.66 -1.34
C LEU A 55 0.40 19.72 -0.23
N LYS A 56 0.50 21.00 -0.60
CA LYS A 56 0.55 22.09 0.38
C LYS A 56 -0.72 22.18 1.22
N ASN A 57 -1.90 22.03 0.62
CA ASN A 57 -3.16 22.02 1.37
C ASN A 57 -3.25 20.83 2.33
N CYS A 58 -2.78 19.66 1.91
CA CYS A 58 -2.70 18.47 2.77
C CYS A 58 -1.73 18.67 3.94
N GLU A 59 -0.60 19.33 3.71
CA GLU A 59 0.36 19.69 4.74
C GLU A 59 -0.23 20.72 5.73
N GLU A 60 -0.93 21.74 5.23
CA GLU A 60 -1.59 22.77 6.06
C GLU A 60 -2.67 22.19 6.99
N VAL A 61 -3.40 21.15 6.56
CA VAL A 61 -4.37 20.43 7.41
C VAL A 61 -3.74 19.31 8.25
N GLY A 62 -2.42 19.13 8.16
CA GLY A 62 -1.69 18.12 8.93
C GLY A 62 -1.97 16.68 8.52
N LEU A 63 -2.41 16.43 7.27
CA LEU A 63 -2.79 15.09 6.79
C LEU A 63 -1.64 14.07 6.92
N PHE A 64 -0.40 14.53 6.87
CA PHE A 64 0.79 13.67 6.91
C PHE A 64 1.37 13.47 8.33
N ASN A 65 0.88 14.21 9.34
CA ASN A 65 1.47 14.18 10.69
C ASN A 65 1.36 12.82 11.37
N GLU A 66 0.29 12.07 11.10
CA GLU A 66 0.10 10.73 11.66
C GLU A 66 0.97 9.67 10.94
N LEU A 67 1.30 9.89 9.66
CA LEU A 67 2.06 8.94 8.86
C LEU A 67 3.53 8.85 9.29
N ASP A 68 4.15 10.00 9.61
CA ASP A 68 5.57 10.07 10.01
C ASP A 68 5.86 9.28 11.29
N CYS A 69 4.93 9.28 12.25
CA CYS A 69 5.12 8.56 13.52
C CYS A 69 4.51 7.14 13.49
N SER A 70 3.41 6.91 12.76
CA SER A 70 2.74 5.61 12.75
C SER A 70 3.57 4.52 12.08
N LEU A 71 4.19 4.84 10.94
CA LEU A 71 4.93 3.83 10.16
C LEU A 71 6.20 3.38 10.87
N GLU A 72 7.02 4.33 11.33
CA GLU A 72 8.27 4.05 12.05
C GLU A 72 8.01 3.24 13.32
N HIS A 73 6.93 3.56 14.05
CA HIS A 73 6.54 2.85 15.26
C HIS A 73 6.01 1.44 14.95
N GLU A 74 5.21 1.26 13.90
CA GLU A 74 4.73 -0.07 13.48
C GLU A 74 5.89 -0.98 13.04
N PHE A 75 6.85 -0.48 12.27
CA PHE A 75 8.04 -1.27 11.88
C PHE A 75 8.84 -1.70 13.11
N ARG A 76 9.10 -0.77 14.03
CA ARG A 76 9.82 -1.06 15.27
C ARG A 76 9.10 -2.11 16.12
N LYS A 77 7.78 -1.95 16.30
CA LYS A 77 6.95 -2.88 17.06
C LYS A 77 6.97 -4.29 16.45
N ALA A 78 6.85 -4.40 15.12
CA ALA A 78 6.92 -5.68 14.43
C ALA A 78 8.28 -6.36 14.64
N GLN A 79 9.38 -5.60 14.56
CA GLN A 79 10.74 -6.12 14.80
C GLN A 79 10.96 -6.57 16.25
N GLU A 80 10.46 -5.81 17.23
CA GLU A 80 10.55 -6.17 18.66
C GLU A 80 9.72 -7.42 18.99
N GLU A 81 8.53 -7.56 18.40
CA GLU A 81 7.69 -8.74 18.58
C GLU A 81 8.35 -9.99 17.99
N GLU A 82 8.94 -9.89 16.79
CA GLU A 82 9.70 -10.98 16.19
C GLU A 82 10.93 -11.35 17.02
N SER A 83 11.67 -10.35 17.51
CA SER A 83 12.84 -10.57 18.37
C SER A 83 12.46 -11.27 19.66
N SER A 84 11.35 -10.86 20.29
CA SER A 84 10.83 -11.47 21.51
C SER A 84 10.38 -12.93 21.26
N LYS A 85 9.69 -13.20 20.14
CA LYS A 85 9.34 -14.57 19.73
C LYS A 85 10.58 -15.44 19.52
N ARG A 86 11.61 -14.92 18.83
CA ARG A 86 12.89 -15.61 18.64
C ARG A 86 13.58 -15.91 19.97
N GLN A 87 13.59 -14.96 20.90
CA GLN A 87 14.14 -15.16 22.25
C GLN A 87 13.38 -16.23 23.04
N LEU A 88 12.04 -16.20 23.00
CA LEU A 88 11.21 -17.23 23.63
C LEU A 88 11.46 -18.61 23.03
N ILE A 89 11.57 -18.71 21.71
CA ILE A 89 11.90 -19.97 21.01
C ILE A 89 13.28 -20.49 21.45
N LEU A 90 14.29 -19.62 21.49
CA LEU A 90 15.63 -19.99 21.95
C LEU A 90 15.62 -20.47 23.41
N PHE A 91 14.86 -19.81 24.27
CA PHE A 91 14.70 -20.22 25.67
C PHE A 91 14.01 -21.59 25.79
N MET A 92 12.93 -21.81 25.03
CA MET A 92 12.23 -23.11 24.99
C MET A 92 13.14 -24.23 24.49
N ILE A 93 13.93 -23.96 23.45
CA ILE A 93 14.91 -24.91 22.92
C ILE A 93 15.97 -25.21 23.99
N SER A 94 16.58 -24.19 24.60
CA SER A 94 17.58 -24.36 25.66
C SER A 94 17.04 -25.16 26.85
N TYR A 95 15.82 -24.85 27.30
CA TYR A 95 15.14 -25.56 28.38
C TYR A 95 14.88 -27.03 28.02
N SER A 96 14.48 -27.32 26.77
CA SER A 96 14.28 -28.68 26.28
C SER A 96 15.59 -29.49 26.23
N TYR A 97 16.69 -28.91 25.76
CA TYR A 97 18.00 -29.57 25.74
C TYR A 97 18.50 -29.87 27.15
N SER A 98 18.32 -28.91 28.07
CA SER A 98 18.65 -29.08 29.48
C SER A 98 17.87 -30.25 30.09
N THR A 99 16.54 -30.28 29.96
CA THR A 99 15.70 -31.36 30.49
C THR A 99 16.02 -32.74 29.90
N ILE A 100 16.27 -32.84 28.59
CA ILE A 100 16.70 -34.10 27.94
C ILE A 100 18.05 -34.57 28.50
N SER A 101 18.99 -33.66 28.81
CA SER A 101 20.29 -34.02 29.40
C SER A 101 20.22 -34.48 30.86
N TYR A 102 19.18 -34.06 31.59
CA TYR A 102 18.89 -34.53 32.95
C TYR A 102 17.97 -35.76 32.99
N LEU A 103 17.50 -36.26 31.85
CA LEU A 103 16.77 -37.53 31.84
C LEU A 103 17.74 -38.64 32.29
N PRO A 104 17.39 -39.41 33.34
CA PRO A 104 18.20 -40.53 33.75
C PRO A 104 18.30 -41.50 32.58
N SER A 105 19.52 -41.73 32.11
CA SER A 105 19.84 -42.70 31.07
C SER A 105 19.03 -43.98 31.34
N PRO A 106 18.21 -44.47 30.38
CA PRO A 106 17.58 -45.77 30.55
C PRO A 106 18.72 -46.75 30.78
N ASN A 107 18.74 -47.33 31.99
CA ASN A 107 19.82 -48.18 32.47
C ASN A 107 20.38 -49.04 31.33
N PRO A 108 21.71 -49.03 31.10
CA PRO A 108 22.28 -49.87 30.06
C PRO A 108 22.00 -51.33 30.41
N VAL A 109 21.09 -51.97 29.65
CA VAL A 109 21.05 -53.42 29.58
C VAL A 109 22.42 -53.82 29.04
N LYS A 110 23.26 -54.44 29.88
CA LYS A 110 24.58 -54.93 29.51
C LYS A 110 24.44 -55.87 28.31
N GLY A 111 24.82 -55.42 27.12
CA GLY A 111 24.74 -56.23 25.91
C GLY A 111 25.29 -55.54 24.66
N VAL A 112 26.61 -55.61 24.50
CA VAL A 112 27.37 -55.67 23.22
C VAL A 112 27.26 -54.50 22.22
N GLY A 113 28.39 -53.80 22.03
CA GLY A 113 28.92 -53.45 20.69
C GLY A 113 28.45 -52.16 20.02
N ASP A 114 29.36 -51.18 20.02
CA ASP A 114 29.74 -50.28 18.90
C ASP A 114 28.67 -49.46 18.13
N ALA A 115 28.80 -48.12 18.21
CA ALA A 115 29.08 -47.24 17.05
C ALA A 115 28.49 -45.81 17.18
N LEU A 116 29.37 -44.82 17.02
CA LEU A 116 29.12 -43.47 16.48
C LEU A 116 28.49 -42.39 17.37
N SER A 117 29.22 -42.07 18.44
CA SER A 117 29.33 -40.71 18.98
C SER A 117 30.21 -39.85 18.06
N SER A 118 29.64 -39.14 17.06
CA SER A 118 30.34 -38.00 16.44
C SER A 118 29.54 -37.12 15.44
N ALA A 119 28.32 -37.47 15.01
CA ALA A 119 27.78 -36.89 13.78
C ALA A 119 27.02 -35.55 13.88
N ASN A 120 26.65 -35.02 15.05
CA ASN A 120 25.68 -33.90 15.10
C ASN A 120 26.20 -32.53 15.59
N LEU A 121 27.51 -32.33 15.76
CA LEU A 121 28.05 -31.01 16.16
C LEU A 121 28.48 -30.11 14.98
N PHE A 122 28.51 -30.62 13.75
CA PHE A 122 29.03 -29.87 12.59
C PHE A 122 27.98 -29.14 11.73
N LEU A 123 26.69 -29.19 12.05
CA LEU A 123 25.64 -28.63 11.18
C LEU A 123 24.92 -27.36 11.68
N LEU A 124 25.39 -26.71 12.75
CA LEU A 124 24.81 -25.43 13.21
C LEU A 124 25.84 -24.31 13.35
N ILE A 125 26.67 -24.13 12.33
CA ILE A 125 27.28 -22.83 12.06
C ILE A 125 26.42 -22.17 10.97
N PRO A 126 25.61 -21.15 11.27
CA PRO A 126 24.96 -20.39 10.21
C PRO A 126 26.07 -19.67 9.44
N SER A 127 26.25 -20.01 8.17
CA SER A 127 27.15 -19.33 7.25
C SER A 127 26.76 -17.86 7.14
N THR A 128 27.38 -16.98 7.94
CA THR A 128 27.42 -15.54 7.66
C THR A 128 28.46 -15.29 6.59
N THR A 129 28.10 -15.52 5.33
CA THR A 129 28.69 -14.81 4.20
C THR A 129 27.80 -15.03 2.99
N PHE A 130 27.02 -14.03 2.60
CA PHE A 130 26.81 -13.66 1.19
C PHE A 130 26.11 -12.29 1.16
N LEU A 131 26.89 -11.31 0.68
CA LEU A 131 26.59 -9.96 0.15
C LEU A 131 25.72 -9.01 0.99
#